data_AF-A0A939KVA8-F1
#
_entry.id   AF-A0A939KVA8-F1
#
_cell.length_a   1.000
_cell.length_b   1.000
_cell.length_c   1.000
_cell.angle_alpha   90.00
_cell.angle_beta   90.00
_cell.angle_gamma   90.00
#
_symmetry.space_group_name_H-M   'P 1'
#
loop_
_entity.id
_entity.type
_entity.pdbx_description
1 polymer ?
#
loop_
_entity_poly.entity_id
_entity_poly.type
_entity_poly.pdbx_seq_one_letter_code
_entity_poly.pdbx_strand_id
1 'polypeptide(L)'
;MWIKRMFAFLALISFLFMFAQPASAGTSNIACYFYNTNSDSTTWEWALTENNNYYEIYGDWRKTPFTKLMKFFPSNPANVSYGDICIACDNAKTYNNLGDNYDFFAFFAATSNSGSNYPVVLDGVEFFPDN
;
A
#
# COMPACT_ATOMS: atom_id res chain seq x y z
N MET A 1 60.76 -17.23 -42.30
CA MET A 1 60.45 -16.00 -41.55
C MET A 1 58.96 -16.02 -41.24
N TRP A 2 58.62 -16.23 -39.97
CA TRP A 2 57.26 -16.47 -39.48
C TRP A 2 56.63 -15.15 -39.01
N ILE A 3 55.48 -14.76 -39.56
CA ILE A 3 54.64 -13.71 -38.96
C ILE A 3 53.28 -14.32 -38.63
N LYS A 4 53.17 -14.72 -37.36
CA LYS A 4 51.92 -14.79 -36.60
C LYS A 4 51.47 -13.35 -36.32
N ARG A 5 50.18 -13.05 -36.45
CA ARG A 5 49.40 -12.05 -35.68
C ARG A 5 47.99 -12.02 -36.29
N MET A 6 47.01 -12.58 -35.61
CA MET A 6 46.28 -12.09 -34.43
C MET A 6 44.86 -11.72 -34.87
N PHE A 7 43.97 -12.62 -34.50
CA PHE A 7 42.53 -12.44 -34.32
C PHE A 7 42.17 -11.07 -33.77
N ALA A 8 41.17 -10.42 -34.38
CA ALA A 8 40.36 -9.40 -33.75
C ALA A 8 38.89 -9.68 -34.11
N PHE A 9 38.26 -10.58 -33.37
CA PHE A 9 36.81 -10.73 -33.37
C PHE A 9 36.26 -9.67 -32.41
N LEU A 10 35.77 -8.56 -32.97
CA LEU A 10 35.01 -7.57 -32.20
C LEU A 10 33.63 -8.17 -31.90
N ALA A 11 33.45 -8.72 -30.70
CA ALA A 11 32.13 -9.10 -30.21
C ALA A 11 31.39 -7.83 -29.77
N LEU A 12 30.42 -7.42 -30.58
CA LEU A 12 29.45 -6.37 -30.23
C LEU A 12 28.54 -6.92 -29.12
N ILE A 13 28.87 -6.67 -27.86
CA ILE A 13 27.97 -6.95 -26.74
C ILE A 13 26.97 -5.80 -26.69
N SER A 14 25.84 -5.98 -27.38
CA SER A 14 24.64 -5.16 -27.18
C SER A 14 24.08 -5.50 -25.80
N PHE A 15 24.57 -4.79 -24.78
CA PHE A 15 24.05 -4.84 -23.42
C PHE A 15 22.63 -4.24 -23.44
N LEU A 16 21.64 -5.10 -23.66
CA LEU A 16 20.23 -4.78 -23.42
C LEU A 16 20.08 -4.52 -21.92
N PHE A 17 20.29 -3.28 -21.50
CA PHE A 17 19.80 -2.79 -20.23
C PHE A 17 18.28 -2.86 -20.29
N MET A 18 17.71 -3.93 -19.74
CA MET A 18 16.32 -3.91 -19.30
C MET A 18 16.23 -2.85 -18.21
N PHE A 19 15.74 -1.66 -18.58
CA PHE A 19 15.37 -0.66 -17.61
C PHE A 19 14.22 -1.25 -16.79
N ALA A 20 14.52 -1.67 -15.56
CA ALA A 20 13.49 -1.88 -14.56
C ALA A 20 12.77 -0.53 -14.39
N GLN A 21 11.52 -0.43 -14.82
CA GLN A 21 10.73 0.76 -14.54
C GLN A 21 10.67 0.93 -13.02
N PRO A 22 11.10 2.07 -12.46
CA PRO A 22 10.90 2.33 -11.05
C PRO A 22 9.39 2.25 -10.77
N ALA A 23 9.02 1.61 -9.66
CA ALA A 23 7.65 1.69 -9.18
C ALA A 23 7.30 3.18 -9.01
N SER A 24 6.12 3.58 -9.49
CA SER A 24 5.68 4.97 -9.35
C SER A 24 5.40 5.21 -7.88
N ALA A 25 6.29 5.95 -7.22
CA ALA A 25 6.02 6.50 -5.90
C ALA A 25 4.70 7.29 -5.97
N GLY A 26 3.76 6.95 -5.10
CA GLY A 26 2.44 7.54 -5.01
C GLY A 26 2.01 7.73 -3.57
N THR A 27 0.93 8.48 -3.40
CA THR A 27 0.22 8.60 -2.13
C THR A 27 -1.05 7.77 -2.15
N SER A 28 -1.51 7.37 -0.97
CA SER A 28 -2.83 6.79 -0.77
C SER A 28 -3.43 7.31 0.53
N ASN A 29 -4.73 7.53 0.52
CA ASN A 29 -5.51 7.64 1.75
C ASN A 29 -5.77 6.24 2.32
N ILE A 30 -6.10 6.17 3.60
CA ILE A 30 -6.53 4.94 4.26
C ILE A 30 -8.03 4.99 4.56
N ALA A 31 -8.76 3.97 4.12
CA ALA A 31 -10.14 3.72 4.53
C ALA A 31 -10.15 2.75 5.72
N CYS A 32 -10.79 3.15 6.81
CA CYS A 32 -10.98 2.36 8.03
C CYS A 32 -12.38 1.77 8.05
N TYR A 33 -12.48 0.47 8.23
CA TYR A 33 -13.75 -0.26 8.27
C TYR A 33 -14.11 -0.60 9.72
N PHE A 34 -15.38 -0.36 10.05
CA PHE A 34 -15.93 -0.55 11.38
C PHE A 34 -17.16 -1.45 11.32
N TYR A 35 -17.23 -2.40 12.24
CA TYR A 35 -18.33 -3.34 12.37
C TYR A 35 -19.19 -2.96 13.58
N ASN A 36 -20.50 -2.79 13.36
CA ASN A 36 -21.46 -2.52 14.42
C ASN A 36 -21.91 -3.84 15.07
N THR A 37 -21.51 -4.06 16.32
CA THR A 37 -21.81 -5.28 17.07
C THR A 37 -23.29 -5.43 17.44
N ASN A 38 -24.07 -4.34 17.44
CA ASN A 38 -25.50 -4.38 17.75
C ASN A 38 -26.39 -4.66 16.54
N SER A 39 -25.92 -4.37 15.32
CA SER A 39 -26.75 -4.45 14.11
C SER A 39 -26.16 -5.28 12.98
N ASP A 40 -25.03 -5.95 13.20
CA ASP A 40 -24.35 -6.77 12.18
C ASP A 40 -24.16 -6.02 10.85
N SER A 41 -23.77 -4.75 10.97
CA SER A 41 -23.64 -3.83 9.83
C SER A 41 -22.25 -3.22 9.79
N THR A 42 -21.71 -3.07 8.59
CA THR A 42 -20.40 -2.45 8.37
C THR A 42 -20.55 -1.01 7.87
N THR A 43 -19.70 -0.12 8.37
CA THR A 43 -19.47 1.21 7.79
C THR A 43 -17.98 1.43 7.58
N TRP A 44 -17.61 2.51 6.90
CA TRP A 44 -16.21 2.91 6.73
C TRP A 44 -16.06 4.42 6.79
N GLU A 45 -14.89 4.87 7.23
CA GLU A 45 -14.50 6.28 7.27
C GLU A 45 -13.06 6.45 6.78
N TRP A 46 -12.73 7.65 6.30
CA TRP A 46 -11.33 8.00 6.01
C TRP A 46 -10.55 8.14 7.31
N ALA A 47 -9.38 7.49 7.39
CA ALA A 47 -8.44 7.63 8.50
C ALA A 47 -8.05 9.10 8.68
N LEU A 48 -7.94 9.55 9.93
CA LEU A 48 -7.63 10.94 10.26
C LEU A 48 -6.39 11.04 11.16
N THR A 49 -5.57 12.05 10.87
CA THR A 49 -4.56 12.56 11.80
C THR A 49 -5.23 13.18 13.03
N GLU A 50 -4.45 13.44 14.09
CA GLU A 50 -4.92 14.13 15.32
C GLU A 50 -5.56 15.50 15.05
N ASN A 51 -5.19 16.15 13.95
CA ASN A 51 -5.67 17.47 13.54
C ASN A 51 -6.89 17.38 12.60
N ASN A 52 -7.52 16.21 12.50
CA ASN A 52 -8.66 15.93 11.61
C ASN A 52 -8.38 16.09 10.10
N ASN A 53 -7.11 16.14 9.69
CA ASN A 53 -6.74 16.02 8.28
C ASN A 53 -6.70 14.53 7.88
N TYR A 54 -6.96 14.22 6.60
CA TYR A 54 -6.83 12.86 6.09
C TYR A 54 -5.44 12.28 6.32
N TYR A 55 -5.40 11.03 6.79
CA TYR A 55 -4.17 10.29 6.99
C TYR A 55 -3.73 9.67 5.66
N GLU A 56 -2.60 10.16 5.15
CA GLU A 56 -2.01 9.74 3.88
C GLU A 56 -0.72 8.96 4.12
N ILE A 57 -0.54 7.90 3.32
CA ILE A 57 0.68 7.11 3.29
C ILE A 57 1.37 7.22 1.94
N TYR A 58 2.70 7.28 1.96
CA TYR A 58 3.55 7.35 0.78
C TYR A 58 4.15 5.97 0.49
N GLY A 59 4.18 5.57 -0.76
CA GLY A 59 4.58 4.21 -1.13
C GLY A 59 4.45 3.90 -2.60
N ASP A 60 4.47 2.62 -2.90
CA ASP A 60 4.37 2.09 -4.26
C ASP A 60 3.09 1.29 -4.44
N TRP A 61 2.39 1.58 -5.53
CA TRP A 61 1.35 0.71 -6.06
C TRP A 61 2.00 -0.42 -6.84
N ARG A 62 1.80 -1.67 -6.42
CA ARG A 62 2.35 -2.83 -7.13
C ARG A 62 1.26 -3.84 -7.44
N LYS A 63 1.22 -4.26 -8.70
CA LYS A 63 0.38 -5.36 -9.17
C LYS A 63 1.12 -6.68 -8.95
N THR A 64 0.54 -7.56 -8.15
CA THR A 64 1.17 -8.85 -7.86
C THR A 64 1.29 -9.72 -9.12
N PRO A 65 2.42 -10.43 -9.33
CA PRO A 65 2.66 -11.15 -10.58
C PRO A 65 1.64 -12.24 -10.90
N PHE A 66 1.14 -12.96 -9.89
CA PHE A 66 0.28 -14.13 -10.08
C PHE A 66 -1.21 -13.79 -10.01
N THR A 67 -1.66 -13.12 -8.95
CA THR A 67 -3.10 -12.82 -8.77
C THR A 67 -3.55 -11.56 -9.49
N LYS A 68 -2.59 -10.75 -9.98
CA LYS A 68 -2.86 -9.47 -10.66
C LYS A 68 -3.62 -8.48 -9.76
N LEU A 69 -3.64 -8.71 -8.45
CA LEU A 69 -4.22 -7.80 -7.48
C LEU A 69 -3.27 -6.62 -7.25
N MET A 70 -3.84 -5.43 -7.24
CA MET A 70 -3.13 -4.20 -6.88
C MET A 70 -3.04 -4.11 -5.36
N LYS A 71 -1.85 -3.77 -4.86
CA LYS A 71 -1.57 -3.61 -3.43
C LYS A 71 -0.73 -2.37 -3.23
N PHE A 72 -0.81 -1.78 -2.03
CA PHE A 72 0.00 -0.63 -1.65
C PHE A 72 1.13 -1.05 -0.70
N PHE A 73 2.34 -0.62 -1.01
CA PHE A 73 3.56 -0.92 -0.24
C PHE A 73 4.15 0.39 0.25
N PRO A 74 4.02 0.77 1.54
CA PRO A 74 4.60 1.99 2.05
C PRO A 74 6.11 2.03 1.84
N SER A 75 6.63 3.20 1.44
CA SER A 75 8.04 3.38 1.12
C SER A 75 8.92 3.53 2.35
N ASN A 76 8.33 3.93 3.49
CA ASN A 76 9.02 4.06 4.75
C ASN A 76 8.24 3.33 5.88
N PRO A 77 8.55 2.05 6.15
CA PRO A 77 7.91 1.31 7.22
C PRO A 77 8.19 1.89 8.61
N ALA A 78 9.29 2.66 8.80
CA ALA A 78 9.60 3.27 10.09
C ALA A 78 8.60 4.37 10.51
N ASN A 79 7.82 4.90 9.56
CA ASN A 79 6.83 5.96 9.81
C ASN A 79 5.39 5.52 9.52
N VAL A 80 5.19 4.27 9.09
CA VAL A 80 3.87 3.70 8.79
C VAL A 80 3.80 2.34 9.45
N SER A 81 3.40 2.33 10.71
CA SER A 81 3.14 1.09 11.45
C SER A 81 1.65 0.76 11.47
N TYR A 82 1.33 -0.51 11.74
CA TYR A 82 -0.05 -0.92 12.02
C TYR A 82 -0.65 -0.11 13.17
N GLY A 83 0.14 0.20 14.21
CA GLY A 83 -0.30 0.99 15.35
C GLY A 83 -0.70 2.42 14.97
N ASP A 84 0.09 3.09 14.13
CA ASP A 84 -0.22 4.45 13.67
C ASP A 84 -1.50 4.50 12.85
N ILE A 85 -1.72 3.48 12.00
CA ILE A 85 -2.96 3.36 11.23
C ILE A 85 -4.15 3.10 12.16
N CYS A 86 -4.00 2.24 13.17
CA CYS A 86 -5.06 2.00 14.16
C CYS A 86 -5.44 3.29 14.90
N ILE A 87 -4.44 4.09 15.31
CA ILE A 87 -4.67 5.41 15.94
C ILE A 87 -5.41 6.34 14.98
N ALA A 88 -5.00 6.38 13.70
CA ALA A 88 -5.67 7.21 12.70
C ALA A 88 -7.13 6.77 12.43
N CYS A 89 -7.40 5.47 12.50
CA CYS A 89 -8.76 4.93 12.43
C CYS A 89 -9.58 5.26 13.69
N ASP A 90 -8.97 5.24 14.87
CA ASP A 90 -9.66 5.63 16.12
C ASP A 90 -10.02 7.13 16.14
N ASN A 91 -9.14 7.98 15.61
CA ASN A 91 -9.45 9.40 15.38
C ASN A 91 -10.65 9.56 14.45
N ALA A 92 -10.72 8.79 13.35
CA ALA A 92 -11.84 8.83 12.41
C ALA A 92 -13.15 8.35 13.07
N LYS A 93 -13.10 7.28 13.87
CA LYS A 93 -14.24 6.78 14.65
C LYS A 93 -14.78 7.86 15.59
N THR A 94 -13.88 8.53 16.31
CA THR A 94 -14.20 9.60 17.26
C THR A 94 -14.79 10.82 16.55
N TYR A 95 -14.13 11.30 15.50
CA TYR A 95 -14.57 12.47 14.72
C TYR A 95 -15.97 12.30 14.13
N ASN A 96 -16.26 11.10 13.60
CA ASN A 96 -17.55 10.78 12.98
C ASN A 96 -18.62 10.28 13.97
N ASN A 97 -18.33 10.24 15.27
CA ASN A 97 -19.27 9.83 16.32
C ASN A 97 -19.91 8.45 16.08
N LEU A 98 -19.13 7.47 15.60
CA LEU A 98 -19.65 6.11 15.39
C LEU A 98 -20.11 5.46 16.70
N GLY A 99 -19.48 5.84 17.82
CA GLY A 99 -19.82 5.35 19.17
C GLY A 99 -19.20 4.01 19.52
N ASP A 100 -19.48 3.52 20.73
CA ASP A 100 -18.76 2.37 21.32
C ASP A 100 -19.12 1.02 20.69
N ASN A 101 -20.25 0.91 19.99
CA ASN A 101 -20.70 -0.34 19.38
C ASN A 101 -20.02 -0.64 18.03
N TYR A 102 -19.17 0.27 17.55
CA TYR A 102 -18.44 0.10 16.29
C TYR A 102 -16.99 -0.29 16.56
N ASP A 103 -16.63 -1.52 16.21
CA ASP A 103 -15.27 -2.02 16.35
C ASP A 103 -14.50 -1.90 15.05
N PHE A 104 -13.29 -1.36 15.13
CA PHE A 104 -12.35 -1.35 14.01
C PHE A 104 -11.91 -2.79 13.71
N PHE A 105 -12.02 -3.23 12.45
CA PHE A 105 -11.63 -4.59 12.07
C PHE A 105 -10.78 -4.67 10.79
N ALA A 106 -10.77 -3.63 9.95
CA ALA A 106 -9.96 -3.63 8.74
C ALA A 106 -9.60 -2.22 8.27
N PHE A 107 -8.54 -2.16 7.48
CA PHE A 107 -8.17 -0.95 6.76
C PHE A 107 -7.63 -1.28 5.37
N PHE A 108 -7.76 -0.33 4.45
CA PHE A 108 -7.28 -0.45 3.07
C PHE A 108 -6.66 0.85 2.60
N ALA A 109 -5.67 0.74 1.71
CA ALA A 109 -5.30 1.85 0.85
C ALA A 109 -6.44 2.09 -0.13
N ALA A 110 -6.86 3.34 -0.28
CA ALA A 110 -7.91 3.70 -1.22
C ALA A 110 -7.63 5.02 -1.94
N THR A 111 -7.93 5.02 -3.24
CA THR A 111 -7.71 6.16 -4.15
C THR A 111 -8.96 7.00 -4.38
N SER A 112 -10.13 6.53 -3.93
CA SER A 112 -11.43 7.17 -4.18
C SER A 112 -12.52 6.61 -3.27
N ASN A 113 -13.58 7.40 -3.02
CA ASN A 113 -14.75 7.01 -2.22
C ASN A 113 -15.54 5.79 -2.77
N SER A 114 -15.37 5.41 -4.04
CA SER A 114 -16.21 4.42 -4.73
C SER A 114 -15.66 2.98 -4.75
N GLY A 115 -15.19 2.46 -3.62
CA GLY A 115 -14.88 1.02 -3.50
C GLY A 115 -13.51 0.57 -4.03
N SER A 116 -12.53 1.48 -4.02
CA SER A 116 -11.14 1.18 -4.40
C SER A 116 -10.36 0.67 -3.19
N ASN A 117 -10.71 -0.51 -2.66
CA ASN A 117 -10.04 -1.09 -1.50
C ASN A 117 -8.86 -1.95 -1.93
N TYR A 118 -7.65 -1.51 -1.60
CA TYR A 118 -6.43 -2.23 -1.91
C TYR A 118 -5.72 -2.66 -0.63
N PRO A 119 -5.27 -3.93 -0.55
CA PRO A 119 -4.49 -4.38 0.60
C PRO A 119 -3.24 -3.53 0.79
N VAL A 120 -2.95 -3.23 2.05
CA VAL A 120 -1.70 -2.58 2.46
C VAL A 120 -0.74 -3.67 2.91
N VAL A 121 0.51 -3.61 2.45
CA VAL A 121 1.55 -4.55 2.87
C VAL A 121 2.55 -3.81 3.74
N LEU A 122 2.54 -4.08 5.05
CA LEU A 122 3.45 -3.49 6.04
C LEU A 122 4.48 -4.54 6.46
N ASP A 123 5.77 -4.24 6.36
CA ASP A 123 6.86 -5.16 6.74
C ASP A 123 6.74 -6.58 6.16
N GLY A 124 6.18 -6.70 4.95
CA GLY A 124 5.96 -7.97 4.27
C GLY A 124 4.70 -8.73 4.71
N VAL A 125 3.96 -8.22 5.69
CA VAL A 125 2.65 -8.72 6.11
C VAL A 125 1.56 -7.97 5.33
N GLU A 126 0.70 -8.74 4.67
CA GLU A 126 -0.47 -8.20 3.99
C GLU A 126 -1.62 -8.07 4.98
N PHE A 127 -2.17 -6.86 5.09
CA PHE A 127 -3.35 -6.58 5.87
C PHE A 127 -4.57 -6.60 4.97
N PHE A 128 -5.41 -7.61 5.20
CA PHE A 128 -6.72 -7.84 4.62
C PHE A 128 -7.60 -8.39 5.76
N PRO A 129 -8.89 -8.01 5.86
CA PRO A 129 -9.77 -8.62 6.85
C PRO A 129 -9.92 -10.11 6.57
N ASP A 130 -9.37 -10.95 7.45
CA ASP A 130 -9.82 -12.33 7.57
C ASP A 130 -11.22 -12.29 8.18
N ASN A 131 -12.21 -12.78 7.44
CA ASN A 131 -13.62 -12.86 7.86
C ASN A 131 -13.78 -13.46 9.26
#